data_AF-A0A345WLM6-F1
#
_entry.id   AF-A0A345WLM6-F1
#
_cell.length_a   1.000
_cell.length_b   1.000
_cell.length_c   1.000
_cell.angle_alpha   90.00
_cell.angle_beta   90.00
_cell.angle_gamma   90.00
#
_symmetry.space_group_name_H-M   'P 1'
#
loop_
_entity.id
_entity.type
_entity.pdbx_description
1 polymer ?
#
loop_
_entity_poly.entity_id
_entity_poly.type
_entity_poly.pdbx_seq_one_letter_code
_entity_poly.pdbx_strand_id
1 'polypeptide(L)'
;MRIPQSKALAAALIVALALPMAGCARNRAKNDLPYVARDVGTLYSTAKRRLDQGRYKEAAQLFDEVERQHPYSIWARRAQLMSAFSYYLDRDYTKSIQSAQRFISVHPGNRDAPYAYYLVALSYYEQIRDVTRDQKITRQALDALGELTRRYPNTRYASDARLKMDLVIDHLAGKEMEVGRFYEVRGQWLAATLRFRTVVDKYQTTTHIPEALMRLTESYLAMGLPGEAQKATAVLGANYPGTDWYQHAYKLMEEHPYKPTAAVAAGQPIVPVGTPGASPTMPGESRKAGAPSATSAGPSPVGPAGSTSAGRPTN
;
A
#
# COMPACT_ATOMS: atom_id res chain seq x y z
N MET A 1 -28.58 23.86 -76.18
CA MET A 1 -27.40 23.11 -75.68
C MET A 1 -27.08 23.57 -74.26
N ARG A 2 -27.35 22.75 -73.24
CA ARG A 2 -27.05 23.07 -71.83
C ARG A 2 -25.72 22.44 -71.46
N ILE A 3 -24.72 23.27 -71.18
CA ILE A 3 -23.34 22.85 -70.86
C ILE A 3 -23.32 22.32 -69.41
N PRO A 4 -22.74 21.14 -69.12
CA PRO A 4 -22.74 20.53 -67.79
C PRO A 4 -21.57 21.06 -66.95
N GLN A 5 -21.58 22.35 -66.58
CA GLN A 5 -20.49 22.96 -65.80
C GLN A 5 -20.54 22.63 -64.29
N SER A 6 -21.67 22.13 -63.78
CA SER A 6 -21.84 21.84 -62.34
C SER A 6 -21.10 20.59 -61.86
N LYS A 7 -20.90 19.58 -62.73
CA LYS A 7 -20.18 18.35 -62.35
C LYS A 7 -18.67 18.53 -62.29
N ALA A 8 -18.11 19.39 -63.14
CA ALA A 8 -16.68 19.71 -63.14
C ALA A 8 -16.28 20.54 -61.90
N LEU A 9 -17.12 21.48 -61.49
CA LEU A 9 -16.92 22.28 -60.28
C LEU A 9 -17.05 21.45 -59.00
N ALA A 10 -18.00 20.51 -58.95
CA ALA A 10 -18.15 19.59 -57.82
C ALA A 10 -16.95 18.63 -57.69
N ALA A 11 -16.41 18.14 -58.82
CA ALA A 11 -15.23 17.27 -58.80
C ALA A 11 -13.97 18.02 -58.35
N ALA A 12 -13.80 19.29 -58.77
CA ALA A 12 -12.68 20.13 -58.34
C ALA A 12 -12.73 20.44 -56.83
N LEU A 13 -13.92 20.63 -56.26
CA LEU A 13 -14.10 20.88 -54.82
C LEU A 13 -13.76 19.65 -53.96
N ILE A 14 -14.08 18.44 -54.45
CA ILE A 14 -13.77 17.18 -53.75
C ILE A 14 -12.25 16.91 -53.76
N VAL A 15 -11.56 17.23 -54.85
CA VAL A 15 -10.10 17.10 -54.92
C VAL A 15 -9.40 18.14 -54.02
N ALA A 16 -9.89 19.38 -54.00
CA ALA A 16 -9.33 20.43 -53.13
C ALA A 16 -9.52 20.13 -51.63
N LEU A 17 -10.59 19.43 -51.24
CA LEU A 17 -10.86 19.04 -49.86
C LEU A 17 -10.09 17.77 -49.42
N ALA A 18 -9.57 16.98 -50.37
CA ALA A 18 -8.77 15.78 -50.10
C ALA A 18 -7.27 16.06 -49.89
N LEU A 19 -6.77 17.24 -50.29
CA LEU A 19 -5.34 17.59 -50.19
C LEU A 19 -4.76 17.86 -48.78
N PRO A 20 -5.51 18.14 -47.69
CA PRO A 20 -4.90 18.35 -46.38
C PRO A 20 -4.66 17.06 -45.57
N MET A 21 -4.99 15.87 -46.09
CA MET A 21 -4.68 14.59 -45.41
C MET A 21 -3.27 14.04 -45.67
N ALA A 22 -2.39 14.80 -46.35
CA ALA A 22 -0.95 14.58 -46.28
C ALA A 22 -0.38 15.16 -44.97
N GLY A 23 -0.95 14.74 -43.83
CA GLY A 23 -0.34 14.95 -42.53
C GLY A 23 0.95 14.16 -42.51
N CYS A 24 2.09 14.86 -42.42
CA CYS A 24 3.36 14.22 -42.15
C CYS A 24 3.24 13.44 -40.84
N ALA A 25 3.09 12.12 -40.93
CA ALA A 25 3.44 11.21 -39.87
C ALA A 25 4.95 11.31 -39.67
N ARG A 26 5.41 12.38 -39.01
CA ARG A 26 6.76 12.46 -38.47
C ARG A 26 6.76 11.47 -37.33
N ASN A 27 7.14 10.24 -37.67
CA ASN A 27 7.41 9.18 -36.75
C ASN A 27 8.52 9.71 -35.84
N ARG A 28 8.16 10.29 -34.68
CA ARG A 28 9.10 10.51 -33.59
C ARG A 28 9.45 9.11 -33.13
N ALA A 29 10.46 8.52 -33.78
CA ALA A 29 11.23 7.46 -33.18
C ALA A 29 11.47 7.89 -31.73
N LYS A 30 11.14 7.00 -30.80
CA LYS A 30 11.37 7.18 -29.36
C LYS A 30 12.75 7.80 -29.18
N ASN A 31 12.90 8.70 -28.20
CA ASN A 31 14.11 9.48 -27.90
C ASN A 31 15.33 8.61 -27.56
N ASP A 32 15.71 7.69 -28.44
CA ASP A 32 16.85 6.82 -28.36
C ASP A 32 17.94 7.54 -29.14
N LEU A 33 19.05 7.84 -28.47
CA LEU A 33 20.20 8.45 -29.11
C LEU A 33 20.62 7.55 -30.30
N PRO A 34 20.89 8.11 -31.49
CA PRO A 34 21.30 7.31 -32.62
C PRO A 34 22.57 6.52 -32.25
N TYR A 35 22.60 5.24 -32.65
CA TYR A 35 23.78 4.40 -32.48
C TYR A 35 24.98 5.07 -33.15
N VAL A 36 25.97 5.49 -32.35
CA VAL A 36 27.26 5.99 -32.84
C VAL A 36 28.32 5.24 -32.07
N ALA A 37 29.10 4.43 -32.78
CA ALA A 37 30.26 3.75 -32.21
C ALA A 37 31.25 4.82 -31.71
N ARG A 38 31.51 4.82 -30.41
CA ARG A 38 32.47 5.72 -29.76
C ARG A 38 33.37 4.92 -28.85
N ASP A 39 34.58 5.41 -28.63
CA ASP A 39 35.42 4.84 -27.58
C ASP A 39 34.76 5.02 -26.21
N VAL A 40 35.02 4.06 -25.32
CA VAL A 40 34.37 3.99 -24.01
C VAL A 40 34.68 5.22 -23.14
N GLY A 41 35.90 5.78 -23.25
CA GLY A 41 36.33 6.93 -22.47
C GLY A 41 35.60 8.20 -22.87
N THR A 42 35.48 8.45 -24.17
CA THR A 42 34.70 9.57 -24.71
C THR A 42 33.23 9.44 -24.39
N LEU A 43 32.67 8.24 -24.50
CA LEU A 43 31.24 8.03 -24.21
C LEU A 43 30.94 8.27 -22.72
N TYR A 44 31.75 7.69 -21.83
CA TYR A 44 31.61 7.88 -20.38
C TYR A 44 31.84 9.34 -19.96
N SER A 45 32.89 9.99 -20.46
CA SER A 45 33.18 11.39 -20.13
C SER A 45 32.12 12.35 -20.68
N THR A 46 31.52 12.03 -21.83
CA THR A 46 30.39 12.80 -22.37
C THR A 46 29.15 12.62 -21.49
N ALA A 47 28.83 11.39 -21.07
CA ALA A 47 27.74 11.12 -20.14
C ALA A 47 27.91 11.89 -18.83
N LYS A 48 29.11 11.84 -18.24
CA LYS A 48 29.47 12.60 -17.04
C LYS A 48 29.30 14.11 -17.25
N ARG A 49 29.74 14.64 -18.38
CA ARG A 49 29.57 16.07 -18.69
C ARG A 49 28.09 16.47 -18.78
N ARG A 50 27.23 15.61 -19.35
CA ARG A 50 25.77 15.85 -19.37
C ARG A 50 25.19 15.82 -17.97
N LEU A 51 25.63 14.89 -17.14
CA LEU A 51 25.24 14.82 -15.73
C LEU A 51 25.62 16.11 -14.98
N ASP A 52 26.87 16.54 -15.13
CA ASP A 52 27.41 17.76 -14.50
C ASP A 52 26.67 19.04 -14.99
N GLN A 53 26.08 19.00 -16.20
CA GLN A 53 25.26 20.07 -16.78
C GLN A 53 23.77 20.02 -16.34
N GLY A 54 23.37 19.07 -15.49
CA GLY A 54 21.96 18.88 -15.11
C GLY A 54 21.10 18.23 -16.19
N ARG A 55 21.69 17.73 -17.29
CA ARG A 55 20.99 17.05 -18.39
C ARG A 55 20.84 15.57 -18.07
N TYR A 56 20.10 15.27 -17.02
CA TYR A 56 20.03 13.95 -16.39
C TYR A 56 19.53 12.85 -17.33
N LYS A 57 18.42 13.08 -18.03
CA LYS A 57 17.89 12.15 -19.03
C LYS A 57 18.92 11.73 -20.08
N GLU A 58 19.63 12.70 -20.65
CA GLU A 58 20.65 12.42 -21.67
C GLU A 58 21.88 11.74 -21.08
N ALA A 59 22.27 12.12 -19.86
CA ALA A 59 23.35 11.46 -19.15
C ALA A 59 23.04 9.98 -18.93
N ALA A 60 21.82 9.67 -18.46
CA ALA A 60 21.36 8.30 -18.24
C ALA A 60 21.43 7.46 -19.52
N GLN A 61 20.91 8.01 -20.63
CA GLN A 61 20.98 7.35 -21.94
C GLN A 61 22.42 7.12 -22.42
N LEU A 62 23.31 8.10 -22.24
CA LEU A 62 24.72 7.94 -22.60
C LEU A 62 25.44 6.91 -21.70
N PHE A 63 25.07 6.81 -20.42
CA PHE A 63 25.59 5.77 -19.54
C PHE A 63 25.07 4.37 -19.93
N ASP A 64 23.79 4.25 -20.32
CA ASP A 64 23.23 3.00 -20.86
C ASP A 64 23.97 2.59 -22.15
N GLU A 65 24.33 3.55 -22.99
CA GLU A 65 25.12 3.32 -24.19
C GLU A 65 26.54 2.79 -23.90
N VAL A 66 27.16 3.21 -22.78
CA VAL A 66 28.46 2.65 -22.36
C VAL A 66 28.33 1.16 -22.06
N GLU A 67 27.30 0.76 -21.31
CA GLU A 67 27.02 -0.66 -21.01
C GLU A 67 26.71 -1.44 -22.29
N ARG A 68 25.88 -0.87 -23.18
CA ARG A 68 25.43 -1.52 -24.41
C ARG A 68 26.56 -1.74 -25.42
N GLN A 69 27.45 -0.76 -25.58
CA GLN A 69 28.53 -0.85 -26.57
C GLN A 69 29.78 -1.54 -26.02
N HIS A 70 30.05 -1.43 -24.72
CA HIS A 70 31.30 -1.90 -24.10
C HIS A 70 31.07 -2.72 -22.82
N PRO A 71 30.23 -3.78 -22.83
CA PRO A 71 29.73 -4.45 -21.62
C PRO A 71 30.82 -5.03 -20.69
N TYR A 72 31.98 -5.39 -21.23
CA TYR A 72 33.12 -5.94 -20.47
C TYR A 72 34.14 -4.89 -20.02
N SER A 73 33.92 -3.61 -20.34
CA SER A 73 34.82 -2.54 -19.94
C SER A 73 34.75 -2.31 -18.43
N ILE A 74 35.87 -1.89 -17.84
CA ILE A 74 35.93 -1.40 -16.46
C ILE A 74 34.93 -0.25 -16.21
N TRP A 75 34.57 0.50 -17.26
CA TRP A 75 33.63 1.61 -17.21
C TRP A 75 32.18 1.17 -17.27
N ALA A 76 31.86 0.00 -17.82
CA ALA A 76 30.48 -0.45 -17.98
C ALA A 76 29.76 -0.60 -16.65
N ARG A 77 30.42 -1.27 -15.69
CA ARG A 77 29.89 -1.43 -14.33
C ARG A 77 29.61 -0.08 -13.66
N ARG A 78 30.55 0.87 -13.77
CA ARG A 78 30.36 2.20 -13.21
C ARG A 78 29.26 2.97 -13.96
N ALA A 79 29.19 2.84 -15.27
CA ALA A 79 28.18 3.50 -16.10
C ALA A 79 26.78 3.01 -15.75
N GLN A 80 26.57 1.70 -15.56
CA GLN A 80 25.29 1.14 -15.16
C GLN A 80 24.74 1.78 -13.87
N LEU A 81 25.58 1.90 -12.84
CA LEU A 81 25.20 2.57 -11.60
C LEU A 81 24.93 4.08 -11.80
N MET A 82 25.75 4.74 -12.62
CA MET A 82 25.56 6.15 -12.96
C MET A 82 24.30 6.40 -13.80
N SER A 83 23.88 5.44 -14.62
CA SER A 83 22.60 5.46 -15.34
C SER A 83 21.44 5.48 -14.35
N ALA A 84 21.42 4.53 -13.40
CA ALA A 84 20.39 4.50 -12.35
C ALA A 84 20.33 5.82 -11.56
N PHE A 85 21.50 6.34 -11.14
CA PHE A 85 21.58 7.61 -10.45
C PHE A 85 21.08 8.79 -11.30
N SER A 86 21.42 8.82 -12.59
CA SER A 86 20.97 9.87 -13.50
C SER A 86 19.45 9.81 -13.71
N TYR A 87 18.86 8.61 -13.82
CA TYR A 87 17.40 8.46 -13.86
C TYR A 87 16.72 8.91 -12.58
N TYR A 88 17.31 8.66 -11.41
CA TYR A 88 16.81 9.17 -10.13
C TYR A 88 16.79 10.70 -10.12
N LEU A 89 17.87 11.36 -10.55
CA LEU A 89 17.93 12.83 -10.64
C LEU A 89 16.95 13.41 -11.67
N ASP A 90 16.69 12.68 -12.77
CA ASP A 90 15.66 13.02 -13.76
C ASP A 90 14.22 12.81 -13.25
N ARG A 91 14.06 12.24 -12.04
CA ARG A 91 12.77 11.80 -11.47
C ARG A 91 12.08 10.68 -12.27
N ASP A 92 12.80 10.00 -13.16
CA ASP A 92 12.35 8.76 -13.81
C ASP A 92 12.63 7.58 -12.88
N TYR A 93 11.91 7.54 -11.76
CA TYR A 93 12.11 6.57 -10.69
C TYR A 93 11.92 5.12 -11.16
N THR A 94 11.02 4.88 -12.12
CA THR A 94 10.81 3.55 -12.70
C THR A 94 12.08 3.04 -13.39
N LYS A 95 12.73 3.86 -14.22
CA LYS A 95 13.99 3.46 -14.86
C LYS A 95 15.15 3.40 -13.89
N SER A 96 15.20 4.29 -12.91
CA SER A 96 16.17 4.23 -11.82
C SER A 96 16.13 2.87 -11.12
N ILE A 97 14.92 2.43 -10.71
CA ILE A 97 14.72 1.13 -10.06
C ILE A 97 15.17 -0.01 -10.97
N GLN A 98 14.74 -0.02 -12.23
CA GLN A 98 15.11 -1.09 -13.18
C GLN A 98 16.63 -1.17 -13.40
N SER A 99 17.29 -0.02 -13.58
CA SER A 99 18.74 0.06 -13.81
C SER A 99 19.51 -0.36 -12.55
N ALA A 100 19.11 0.12 -11.37
CA ALA A 100 19.75 -0.26 -10.11
C ALA A 100 19.54 -1.74 -9.76
N GLN A 101 18.35 -2.30 -10.00
CA GLN A 101 18.08 -3.73 -9.81
C GLN A 101 18.92 -4.59 -10.74
N ARG A 102 19.12 -4.18 -12.00
CA ARG A 102 20.03 -4.86 -12.93
C ARG A 102 21.47 -4.83 -12.43
N PHE A 103 21.94 -3.70 -11.92
CA PHE A 103 23.27 -3.60 -11.33
C PHE A 103 23.43 -4.61 -10.17
N ILE A 104 22.45 -4.67 -9.27
CA ILE A 104 22.45 -5.59 -8.13
C ILE A 104 22.48 -7.05 -8.61
N SER A 105 21.67 -7.41 -9.61
CA SER A 105 21.60 -8.78 -10.12
C SER A 105 22.88 -9.22 -10.83
N VAL A 106 23.51 -8.33 -11.59
CA VAL A 106 24.73 -8.64 -12.36
C VAL A 106 25.99 -8.53 -11.48
N HIS A 107 25.98 -7.67 -10.45
CA HIS A 107 27.15 -7.35 -9.64
C HIS A 107 26.89 -7.36 -8.11
N PRO A 108 26.37 -8.46 -7.52
CA PRO A 108 25.93 -8.48 -6.12
C PRO A 108 27.05 -8.25 -5.09
N GLY A 109 28.29 -8.64 -5.40
CA GLY A 109 29.46 -8.47 -4.52
C GLY A 109 30.20 -7.14 -4.71
N ASN A 110 29.66 -6.21 -5.51
CA ASN A 110 30.35 -4.95 -5.78
C ASN A 110 30.32 -4.02 -4.56
N ARG A 111 31.42 -3.26 -4.35
CA ARG A 111 31.51 -2.25 -3.27
C ARG A 111 30.43 -1.18 -3.32
N ASP A 112 29.89 -0.92 -4.51
CA ASP A 112 28.86 0.09 -4.77
C ASP A 112 27.44 -0.51 -4.74
N ALA A 113 27.29 -1.82 -4.50
CA ALA A 113 25.99 -2.46 -4.32
C ALA A 113 25.11 -1.82 -3.23
N PRO A 114 25.64 -1.39 -2.05
CA PRO A 114 24.83 -0.68 -1.07
C PRO A 114 24.18 0.59 -1.63
N TYR A 115 24.89 1.30 -2.53
CA TYR A 115 24.34 2.50 -3.16
C TYR A 115 23.25 2.17 -4.19
N ALA A 116 23.39 1.08 -4.94
CA ALA A 116 22.35 0.63 -5.86
C ALA A 116 21.06 0.25 -5.09
N TYR A 117 21.17 -0.50 -3.99
CA TYR A 117 20.02 -0.80 -3.11
C TYR A 117 19.39 0.49 -2.56
N TYR A 118 20.21 1.46 -2.17
CA TYR A 118 19.75 2.76 -1.71
C TYR A 118 19.00 3.54 -2.80
N LEU A 119 19.47 3.52 -4.05
CA LEU A 119 18.76 4.15 -5.18
C LEU A 119 17.39 3.50 -5.43
N VAL A 120 17.27 2.17 -5.33
CA VAL A 120 15.98 1.47 -5.42
C VAL A 120 15.04 1.96 -4.31
N ALA A 121 15.53 1.97 -3.07
CA ALA A 121 14.74 2.37 -1.91
C ALA A 121 14.29 3.83 -1.99
N LEU A 122 15.20 4.75 -2.33
CA LEU A 122 14.88 6.16 -2.54
C LEU A 122 13.88 6.35 -3.67
N SER A 123 14.04 5.64 -4.79
CA SER A 123 13.13 5.77 -5.93
C SER A 123 11.70 5.35 -5.59
N TYR A 124 11.50 4.35 -4.72
CA TYR A 124 10.17 4.05 -4.19
C TYR A 124 9.71 5.11 -3.17
N TYR A 125 10.60 5.55 -2.28
CA TYR A 125 10.29 6.56 -1.26
C TYR A 125 9.82 7.89 -1.86
N GLU A 126 10.47 8.39 -2.91
CA GLU A 126 10.07 9.64 -3.59
C GLU A 126 8.73 9.53 -4.32
N GLN A 127 8.23 8.31 -4.55
CA GLN A 127 6.93 8.06 -5.18
C GLN A 127 5.80 7.87 -4.15
N ILE A 128 6.09 7.99 -2.85
CA ILE A 128 5.07 7.95 -1.81
C ILE A 128 4.10 9.11 -2.01
N ARG A 129 2.81 8.79 -1.97
CA ARG A 129 1.71 9.74 -2.10
C ARG A 129 0.99 9.86 -0.77
N ASP A 130 0.17 10.89 -0.67
CA ASP A 130 -0.74 11.15 0.44
C ASP A 130 -1.41 9.88 1.02
N VAL A 131 -1.58 9.87 2.36
CA VAL A 131 -2.18 8.77 3.14
C VAL A 131 -3.52 8.31 2.56
N THR A 132 -4.31 9.20 1.96
CA THR A 132 -5.62 8.87 1.39
C THR A 132 -5.53 7.95 0.17
N ARG A 133 -4.38 7.88 -0.51
CA ARG A 133 -4.17 7.09 -1.73
C ARG A 133 -3.79 5.63 -1.44
N ASP A 134 -3.63 4.85 -2.52
CA ASP A 134 -3.12 3.48 -2.44
C ASP A 134 -1.68 3.47 -1.92
N GLN A 135 -1.38 2.53 -1.02
CA GLN A 135 -0.12 2.46 -0.28
C GLN A 135 0.79 1.33 -0.77
N LYS A 136 0.59 0.80 -1.98
CA LYS A 136 1.46 -0.25 -2.54
C LYS A 136 2.92 0.22 -2.64
N ILE A 137 3.14 1.40 -3.21
CA ILE A 137 4.47 1.98 -3.36
C ILE A 137 5.12 2.25 -2.00
N THR A 138 4.34 2.73 -1.02
CA THR A 138 4.80 2.96 0.36
C THR A 138 5.32 1.67 1.00
N ARG A 139 4.62 0.54 0.81
CA ARG A 139 5.11 -0.77 1.28
C ARG A 139 6.37 -1.22 0.53
N GLN A 140 6.43 -1.03 -0.79
CA GLN A 140 7.64 -1.33 -1.57
C GLN A 140 8.84 -0.50 -1.13
N ALA A 141 8.63 0.76 -0.73
CA ALA A 141 9.66 1.60 -0.14
C ALA A 141 10.15 1.00 1.19
N LEU A 142 9.24 0.62 2.09
CA LEU A 142 9.57 -0.02 3.37
C LEU A 142 10.39 -1.30 3.17
N ASP A 143 9.95 -2.16 2.24
CA ASP A 143 10.62 -3.42 1.92
C ASP A 143 12.05 -3.19 1.39
N ALA A 144 12.21 -2.23 0.47
CA ALA A 144 13.51 -1.90 -0.12
C ALA A 144 14.48 -1.26 0.90
N LEU A 145 13.98 -0.36 1.76
CA LEU A 145 14.77 0.21 2.85
C LEU A 145 15.18 -0.87 3.87
N GLY A 146 14.25 -1.77 4.21
CA GLY A 146 14.49 -2.91 5.08
C GLY A 146 15.52 -3.90 4.51
N GLU A 147 15.52 -4.11 3.18
CA GLU A 147 16.51 -4.95 2.53
C GLU A 147 17.92 -4.34 2.61
N LEU A 148 18.05 -3.04 2.32
CA LEU A 148 19.32 -2.32 2.44
C LEU A 148 19.88 -2.39 3.86
N THR A 149 19.06 -2.10 4.88
CA THR A 149 19.50 -2.08 6.28
C THR A 149 19.90 -3.46 6.79
N ARG A 150 19.22 -4.53 6.33
CA ARG A 150 19.54 -5.91 6.69
C ARG A 150 20.83 -6.41 6.02
N ARG A 151 21.02 -6.09 4.73
CA ARG A 151 22.19 -6.55 3.96
C ARG A 151 23.46 -5.74 4.27
N TYR A 152 23.32 -4.43 4.48
CA TYR A 152 24.45 -3.50 4.61
C TYR A 152 24.33 -2.57 5.83
N PRO A 153 24.20 -3.12 7.05
CA PRO A 153 23.83 -2.37 8.26
C PRO A 153 24.82 -1.26 8.66
N ASN A 154 26.10 -1.40 8.30
CA ASN A 154 27.20 -0.52 8.73
C ASN A 154 27.54 0.58 7.70
N THR A 155 26.63 0.87 6.77
CA THR A 155 26.83 1.91 5.75
C THR A 155 26.09 3.19 6.09
N ARG A 156 26.58 4.34 5.59
CA ARG A 156 25.86 5.63 5.68
C ARG A 156 24.46 5.59 5.05
N TYR A 157 24.26 4.70 4.07
CA TYR A 157 22.98 4.52 3.41
C TYR A 157 22.00 3.81 4.33
N ALA A 158 22.47 2.85 5.13
CA ALA A 158 21.63 2.18 6.12
C ALA A 158 21.23 3.11 7.28
N SER A 159 22.08 4.04 7.70
CA SER A 159 21.68 5.04 8.71
C SER A 159 20.56 5.95 8.21
N ASP A 160 20.67 6.48 6.99
CA ASP A 160 19.59 7.28 6.39
C ASP A 160 18.33 6.45 6.13
N ALA A 161 18.50 5.20 5.66
CA ALA A 161 17.38 4.32 5.39
C ALA A 161 16.55 4.00 6.65
N ARG A 162 17.18 3.81 7.82
CA ARG A 162 16.45 3.60 9.08
C ARG A 162 15.54 4.78 9.42
N LEU A 163 16.05 6.01 9.31
CA LEU A 163 15.23 7.21 9.53
C LEU A 163 14.05 7.29 8.57
N LYS A 164 14.29 6.96 7.29
CA LYS A 164 13.22 6.91 6.28
C LYS A 164 12.22 5.79 6.55
N MET A 165 12.65 4.64 7.08
CA MET A 165 11.73 3.57 7.47
C MET A 165 10.76 4.05 8.55
N ASP A 166 11.25 4.78 9.56
CA ASP A 166 10.39 5.31 10.62
C ASP A 166 9.31 6.26 10.04
N LEU A 167 9.69 7.14 9.11
CA LEU A 167 8.74 8.01 8.40
C LEU A 167 7.72 7.23 7.56
N VAL A 168 8.16 6.16 6.88
CA VAL A 168 7.26 5.30 6.08
C VAL A 168 6.28 4.53 6.97
N ILE A 169 6.75 4.03 8.12
CA ILE A 169 5.93 3.31 9.09
C ILE A 169 4.89 4.27 9.70
N ASP A 170 5.30 5.49 10.08
CA ASP A 170 4.39 6.53 10.56
C ASP A 170 3.33 6.89 9.50
N HIS A 171 3.73 7.04 8.23
CA HIS A 171 2.79 7.27 7.13
C HIS A 171 1.78 6.12 6.92
N LEU A 172 2.22 4.86 7.06
CA LEU A 172 1.34 3.69 6.99
C LEU A 172 0.39 3.59 8.19
N ALA A 173 0.83 4.02 9.38
CA ALA A 173 -0.05 4.16 10.54
C ALA A 173 -1.09 5.27 10.31
N GLY A 174 -0.68 6.40 9.73
CA GLY A 174 -1.56 7.49 9.33
C GLY A 174 -2.67 7.03 8.38
N LYS A 175 -2.37 6.10 7.45
CA LYS A 175 -3.40 5.47 6.60
C LYS A 175 -4.48 4.76 7.41
N GLU A 176 -4.08 3.93 8.37
CA GLU A 176 -5.02 3.18 9.20
C GLU A 176 -5.83 4.12 10.11
N MET A 177 -5.18 5.17 10.66
CA MET A 177 -5.87 6.21 11.42
C MET A 177 -6.94 6.91 10.58
N GLU A 178 -6.62 7.31 9.35
CA GLU A 178 -7.57 7.99 8.46
C GLU A 178 -8.80 7.13 8.17
N VAL A 179 -8.59 5.85 7.89
CA VAL A 179 -9.69 4.90 7.66
C VAL A 179 -10.48 4.64 8.95
N GLY A 180 -9.81 4.56 10.09
CA GLY A 180 -10.46 4.41 11.40
C GLY A 180 -11.37 5.59 11.73
N ARG A 181 -10.86 6.83 11.61
CA ARG A 181 -11.62 8.07 11.80
C ARG A 181 -12.84 8.14 10.88
N PHE A 182 -12.67 7.74 9.62
CA PHE A 182 -13.76 7.70 8.65
C PHE A 182 -14.91 6.78 9.09
N TYR A 183 -14.60 5.61 9.65
CA TYR A 183 -15.61 4.69 10.17
C TYR A 183 -16.23 5.20 11.48
N GLU A 184 -15.42 5.77 12.35
CA GLU A 184 -15.85 6.29 13.65
C GLU A 184 -16.88 7.42 13.51
N VAL A 185 -16.63 8.41 12.65
CA VAL A 185 -17.56 9.52 12.37
C VAL A 185 -18.91 9.03 11.84
N ARG A 186 -18.97 7.83 11.26
CA ARG A 186 -20.20 7.20 10.74
C ARG A 186 -20.87 6.26 11.74
N GLY A 187 -20.38 6.19 12.98
CA GLY A 187 -20.88 5.27 14.00
C GLY A 187 -20.57 3.80 13.72
N GLN A 188 -19.63 3.50 12.82
CA GLN A 188 -19.21 2.14 12.51
C GLN A 188 -18.09 1.70 13.45
N TRP A 189 -18.40 1.65 14.75
CA TRP A 189 -17.44 1.48 15.85
C TRP A 189 -16.60 0.21 15.76
N LEU A 190 -17.20 -0.92 15.32
CA LEU A 190 -16.47 -2.17 15.14
C LEU A 190 -15.39 -2.05 14.05
N ALA A 191 -15.73 -1.44 12.92
CA ALA A 191 -14.79 -1.24 11.82
C ALA A 191 -13.67 -0.25 12.22
N ALA A 192 -14.02 0.83 12.92
CA ALA A 192 -13.06 1.79 13.46
C ALA A 192 -12.08 1.12 14.44
N THR A 193 -12.60 0.32 15.36
CA THR A 193 -11.81 -0.44 16.35
C THR A 193 -10.79 -1.33 15.67
N LEU A 194 -11.15 -2.07 14.62
CA LEU A 194 -10.21 -2.94 13.90
C LEU A 194 -9.05 -2.14 13.27
N ARG A 195 -9.32 -0.92 12.81
CA ARG A 195 -8.30 -0.03 12.24
C ARG A 195 -7.36 0.52 13.31
N PHE A 196 -7.90 1.05 14.41
CA PHE A 196 -7.07 1.56 15.51
C PHE A 196 -6.27 0.45 16.20
N ARG A 197 -6.84 -0.77 16.35
CA ARG A 197 -6.07 -1.93 16.81
C ARG A 197 -4.91 -2.25 15.89
N THR A 198 -5.11 -2.18 14.57
CA THR A 198 -4.01 -2.38 13.61
C THR A 198 -2.86 -1.41 13.87
N VAL A 199 -3.15 -0.15 14.23
CA VAL A 199 -2.11 0.83 14.59
C VAL A 199 -1.37 0.43 15.86
N VAL A 200 -2.10 0.06 16.92
CA VAL A 200 -1.49 -0.36 18.19
C VAL A 200 -0.70 -1.67 18.05
N ASP A 201 -1.16 -2.60 17.23
CA ASP A 201 -0.55 -3.93 17.11
C ASP A 201 0.65 -3.93 16.16
N LYS A 202 0.61 -3.15 15.06
CA LYS A 202 1.63 -3.20 14.00
C LYS A 202 2.55 -1.99 13.94
N TYR A 203 2.14 -0.85 14.49
CA TYR A 203 2.84 0.43 14.34
C TYR A 203 3.18 1.07 15.71
N GLN A 204 3.72 0.24 16.61
CA GLN A 204 4.02 0.54 18.02
C GLN A 204 5.11 1.60 18.27
N THR A 205 5.78 2.08 17.24
CA THR A 205 6.81 3.13 17.34
C THR A 205 6.36 4.47 16.75
N THR A 206 5.11 4.57 16.30
CA THR A 206 4.61 5.74 15.58
C THR A 206 3.97 6.78 16.50
N THR A 207 3.88 8.02 16.01
CA THR A 207 3.26 9.12 16.75
C THR A 207 1.73 8.98 16.88
N HIS A 208 1.14 8.06 16.14
CA HIS A 208 -0.31 7.82 16.08
C HIS A 208 -0.88 6.98 17.23
N ILE A 209 -0.03 6.31 18.02
CA ILE A 209 -0.47 5.36 19.06
C ILE A 209 -1.33 6.03 20.14
N PRO A 210 -0.97 7.20 20.68
CA PRO A 210 -1.77 7.83 21.74
C PRO A 210 -3.20 8.13 21.27
N GLU A 211 -3.34 8.65 20.05
CA GLU A 211 -4.65 8.89 19.44
C GLU A 211 -5.40 7.58 19.18
N ALA A 212 -4.72 6.56 18.64
CA ALA A 212 -5.34 5.26 18.37
C ALA A 212 -5.90 4.62 19.65
N LEU A 213 -5.15 4.67 20.76
CA LEU A 213 -5.60 4.14 22.06
C LEU A 213 -6.78 4.93 22.61
N MET A 214 -6.76 6.27 22.51
CA MET A 214 -7.88 7.11 22.94
C MET A 214 -9.15 6.79 22.13
N ARG A 215 -9.05 6.71 20.79
CA ARG A 215 -10.19 6.37 19.93
C ARG A 215 -10.67 4.93 20.13
N LEU A 216 -9.78 4.00 20.50
CA LEU A 216 -10.19 2.66 20.95
C LEU A 216 -11.05 2.74 22.22
N THR A 217 -10.66 3.55 23.20
CA THR A 217 -11.47 3.79 24.40
C THR A 217 -12.85 4.32 24.03
N GLU A 218 -12.93 5.35 23.19
CA GLU A 218 -14.19 5.93 22.70
C GLU A 218 -15.05 4.89 21.99
N SER A 219 -14.47 4.18 21.02
CA SER A 219 -15.16 3.15 20.25
C SER A 219 -15.65 1.98 21.13
N TYR A 220 -14.88 1.55 22.14
CA TYR A 220 -15.32 0.50 23.06
C TYR A 220 -16.46 0.94 23.96
N LEU A 221 -16.43 2.18 24.46
CA LEU A 221 -17.54 2.72 25.26
C LEU A 221 -18.82 2.84 24.42
N ALA A 222 -18.70 3.32 23.18
CA ALA A 222 -19.83 3.40 22.25
C ALA A 222 -20.47 2.04 21.95
N MET A 223 -19.69 0.95 21.98
CA MET A 223 -20.18 -0.42 21.83
C MET A 223 -20.68 -1.06 23.14
N GLY A 224 -20.57 -0.39 24.28
CA GLY A 224 -20.94 -0.95 25.58
C GLY A 224 -19.92 -1.97 26.12
N LEU A 225 -18.64 -1.81 25.79
CA LEU A 225 -17.52 -2.67 26.22
C LEU A 225 -16.60 -1.93 27.21
N PRO A 226 -17.08 -1.50 28.39
CA PRO A 226 -16.32 -0.64 29.31
C PRO A 226 -15.06 -1.31 29.89
N GLY A 227 -15.03 -2.64 29.99
CA GLY A 227 -13.83 -3.37 30.41
C GLY A 227 -12.69 -3.29 29.41
N GLU A 228 -12.97 -3.31 28.10
CA GLU A 228 -11.95 -3.15 27.06
C GLU A 228 -11.52 -1.67 26.94
N ALA A 229 -12.45 -0.74 27.12
CA ALA A 229 -12.16 0.69 27.19
C ALA A 229 -11.19 1.03 28.34
N GLN A 230 -11.41 0.44 29.52
CA GLN A 230 -10.52 0.62 30.67
C GLN A 230 -9.11 0.09 30.37
N LYS A 231 -8.99 -1.08 29.73
CA LYS A 231 -7.69 -1.65 29.34
C LYS A 231 -6.95 -0.74 28.35
N ALA A 232 -7.61 -0.26 27.31
CA ALA A 232 -7.03 0.64 26.33
C ALA A 232 -6.54 1.95 27.01
N THR A 233 -7.36 2.53 27.88
CA THR A 233 -7.01 3.73 28.66
C THR A 233 -5.86 3.49 29.62
N ALA A 234 -5.80 2.33 30.28
CA ALA A 234 -4.71 1.97 31.17
C ALA A 234 -3.38 1.87 30.42
N VAL A 235 -3.39 1.26 29.21
CA VAL A 235 -2.19 1.22 28.35
C VAL A 235 -1.78 2.63 27.91
N LEU A 236 -2.76 3.48 27.56
CA LEU A 236 -2.50 4.88 27.20
C LEU A 236 -1.86 5.65 28.35
N GLY A 237 -2.42 5.54 29.56
CA GLY A 237 -1.90 6.23 30.75
C GLY A 237 -0.55 5.72 31.22
N ALA A 238 -0.27 4.41 31.07
CA ALA A 238 1.00 3.83 31.45
C ALA A 238 2.15 4.26 30.52
N ASN A 239 1.91 4.37 29.22
CA ASN A 239 2.96 4.63 28.23
C ASN A 239 3.05 6.10 27.79
N TYR A 240 1.94 6.84 27.86
CA TYR A 240 1.85 8.22 27.38
C TYR A 240 1.19 9.17 28.41
N PRO A 241 1.65 9.16 29.67
CA PRO A 241 1.11 10.07 30.69
C PRO A 241 1.37 11.52 30.27
N GLY A 242 0.33 12.36 30.30
CA GLY A 242 0.45 13.80 30.00
C GLY A 242 0.15 14.20 28.56
N THR A 243 -0.19 13.26 27.67
CA THR A 243 -0.74 13.61 26.34
C THR A 243 -2.18 14.12 26.45
N ASP A 244 -2.60 15.03 25.58
CA ASP A 244 -4.00 15.49 25.49
C ASP A 244 -4.97 14.30 25.29
N TRP A 245 -4.51 13.30 24.53
CA TRP A 245 -5.23 12.04 24.31
C TRP A 245 -5.50 11.28 25.60
N TYR A 246 -4.52 11.22 26.50
CA TYR A 246 -4.72 10.60 27.81
C TYR A 246 -5.72 11.38 28.66
N GLN A 247 -5.65 12.71 28.68
CA GLN A 247 -6.60 13.53 29.45
C GLN A 247 -8.04 13.32 28.97
N HIS A 248 -8.24 13.26 27.65
CA HIS A 248 -9.54 12.97 27.06
C HIS A 248 -10.03 11.57 27.43
N ALA A 249 -9.19 10.54 27.30
CA ALA A 249 -9.55 9.18 27.66
C ALA A 249 -9.86 9.03 29.15
N TYR A 250 -9.10 9.71 30.02
CA TYR A 250 -9.31 9.69 31.46
C TYR A 250 -10.68 10.29 31.82
N LYS A 251 -10.98 11.48 31.31
CA LYS A 251 -12.29 12.12 31.50
C LYS A 251 -13.44 11.23 31.02
N LEU A 252 -13.29 10.62 29.84
CA LEU A 252 -14.30 9.73 29.29
C LEU A 252 -14.54 8.50 30.18
N MET A 253 -13.49 7.95 30.80
CA MET A 253 -13.61 6.83 31.74
C MET A 253 -14.21 7.23 33.10
N GLU A 254 -14.02 8.48 33.54
CA GLU A 254 -14.69 9.00 34.75
C GLU A 254 -16.19 9.16 34.54
N GLU A 255 -16.62 9.61 33.34
CA GLU A 255 -18.03 9.73 32.96
C GLU A 255 -18.70 8.36 32.79
N HIS A 256 -17.93 7.32 32.48
CA HIS A 256 -18.40 5.94 32.28
C HIS A 256 -17.71 4.94 33.22
N PRO A 257 -17.96 5.01 34.54
CA PRO A 257 -17.25 4.21 35.53
C PRO A 257 -17.52 2.72 35.33
N TYR A 258 -16.46 1.95 35.10
CA TYR A 258 -16.52 0.51 35.00
C TYR A 258 -16.27 -0.14 36.38
N LYS A 259 -17.23 -0.92 36.85
CA LYS A 259 -17.04 -1.83 37.99
C LYS A 259 -16.80 -3.24 37.45
N PRO A 260 -15.59 -3.79 37.59
CA PRO A 260 -15.32 -5.16 37.18
C PRO A 260 -16.24 -6.12 37.94
N THR A 261 -17.04 -6.89 37.23
CA THR A 261 -17.76 -8.02 37.82
C THR A 261 -16.74 -9.09 38.15
N ALA A 262 -16.79 -9.61 39.38
CA ALA A 262 -15.89 -10.69 39.80
C ALA A 262 -16.01 -11.88 38.84
N ALA A 263 -14.87 -12.47 38.45
CA ALA A 263 -14.87 -13.70 37.68
C ALA A 263 -15.65 -14.77 38.46
N VAL A 264 -16.61 -15.42 37.82
CA VAL A 264 -17.38 -16.50 38.43
C VAL A 264 -16.39 -17.61 38.81
N ALA A 265 -16.27 -17.90 40.10
CA ALA A 265 -15.38 -18.95 40.58
C ALA A 265 -15.78 -20.31 39.97
N ALA A 266 -14.79 -21.13 39.60
CA ALA A 266 -15.05 -22.45 39.04
C ALA A 266 -15.97 -23.26 39.99
N GLY A 267 -17.11 -23.71 39.48
CA GLY A 267 -18.12 -24.47 40.26
C GLY A 267 -19.25 -23.65 40.88
N GLN A 268 -19.34 -22.33 40.64
CA GLN A 268 -20.50 -21.53 41.04
C GLN A 268 -21.55 -21.49 39.91
N PRO A 269 -22.85 -21.67 40.21
CA PRO A 269 -23.92 -21.53 39.22
C PRO A 269 -23.98 -20.09 38.68
N ILE A 270 -24.10 -19.93 37.36
CA ILE A 270 -24.36 -18.63 36.76
C ILE A 270 -25.85 -18.35 36.93
N VAL A 271 -26.20 -17.45 37.84
CA VAL A 271 -27.57 -16.95 38.00
C VAL A 271 -27.76 -15.75 37.06
N PRO A 272 -28.66 -15.82 36.06
CA PRO A 272 -28.91 -14.68 35.18
C PRO A 272 -29.53 -13.53 35.98
N VAL A 273 -28.79 -12.43 36.15
CA VAL A 273 -29.29 -11.24 36.81
C VAL A 273 -30.23 -10.51 35.84
N GLY A 274 -31.52 -10.41 36.18
CA GLY A 274 -32.49 -9.59 35.44
C GLY A 274 -33.51 -10.34 34.56
N THR A 275 -33.51 -11.67 34.54
CA THR A 275 -34.51 -12.45 33.79
C THR A 275 -35.43 -13.22 34.76
N PRO A 276 -36.67 -12.75 35.00
CA PRO A 276 -37.63 -13.50 35.82
C PRO A 276 -37.84 -14.91 35.25
N GLY A 277 -37.54 -15.95 36.04
CA GLY A 277 -37.75 -17.35 35.67
C GLY A 277 -36.57 -18.09 35.03
N ALA A 278 -35.38 -17.49 34.93
CA ALA A 278 -34.21 -18.19 34.42
C ALA A 278 -33.48 -19.00 35.51
N SER A 279 -33.44 -20.33 35.37
CA SER A 279 -32.74 -21.22 36.29
C SER A 279 -31.21 -21.05 36.21
N PRO A 280 -30.48 -21.15 37.34
CA PRO A 280 -29.03 -21.13 37.34
C PRO A 280 -28.47 -22.23 36.45
N THR A 281 -27.45 -21.93 35.64
CA THR A 281 -26.77 -22.93 34.78
C THR A 281 -25.31 -23.04 35.19
N MET A 282 -24.78 -24.25 35.28
CA MET A 282 -23.36 -24.46 35.59
C MET A 282 -22.50 -24.18 34.35
N PRO A 283 -21.29 -23.60 34.51
CA PRO A 283 -20.34 -23.48 33.42
C PRO A 283 -20.02 -24.86 32.81
N GLY A 284 -20.41 -25.10 31.56
CA GLY A 284 -20.19 -26.38 30.86
C GLY A 284 -21.41 -27.32 30.80
N GLU A 285 -22.56 -26.95 31.37
CA GLU A 285 -23.76 -27.76 31.31
C GLU A 285 -24.52 -27.54 29.98
N SER A 286 -24.32 -28.46 29.03
CA SER A 286 -25.12 -28.51 27.81
C SER A 286 -26.58 -28.82 28.14
N ARG A 287 -27.50 -27.87 27.91
CA ARG A 287 -28.94 -28.14 27.94
C ARG A 287 -29.24 -29.32 27.01
N LYS A 288 -29.67 -30.46 27.57
CA LYS A 288 -30.47 -31.41 26.80
C LYS A 288 -31.76 -30.68 26.42
N ALA A 289 -31.90 -30.33 25.15
CA ALA A 289 -33.14 -29.84 24.59
C ALA A 289 -34.24 -30.88 24.86
N GLY A 290 -35.16 -30.56 25.77
CA GLY A 290 -36.41 -31.29 25.90
C GLY A 290 -37.18 -31.16 24.59
N ALA A 291 -37.58 -32.30 24.03
CA ALA A 291 -38.38 -32.37 22.82
C ALA A 291 -39.67 -31.54 22.97
N PRO A 292 -40.06 -30.73 21.96
CA PRO A 292 -41.41 -30.19 21.93
C PRO A 292 -42.36 -31.34 21.57
N SER A 293 -43.27 -31.68 22.49
CA SER A 293 -44.41 -32.55 22.22
C SER A 293 -45.28 -31.93 21.14
N ALA A 294 -45.48 -32.68 20.06
CA ALA A 294 -46.33 -32.32 18.93
C ALA A 294 -47.82 -32.48 19.27
N THR A 295 -48.68 -31.55 18.79
CA THR A 295 -50.05 -31.88 18.37
C THR A 295 -50.53 -30.91 17.28
N SER A 296 -50.69 -31.48 16.06
CA SER A 296 -51.60 -31.21 14.92
C SER A 296 -51.83 -29.76 14.40
N ALA A 297 -52.00 -29.49 13.10
CA ALA A 297 -52.33 -30.30 11.93
C ALA A 297 -51.77 -29.64 10.63
N GLY A 298 -51.38 -30.46 9.65
CA GLY A 298 -51.08 -30.02 8.28
C GLY A 298 -52.34 -29.69 7.45
N PRO A 299 -52.19 -29.40 6.15
CA PRO A 299 -51.85 -30.49 5.23
C PRO A 299 -50.72 -30.18 4.23
N SER A 300 -49.80 -31.14 4.18
CA SER A 300 -49.25 -31.92 3.07
C SER A 300 -48.80 -31.31 1.72
N PRO A 301 -47.83 -31.97 1.06
CA PRO A 301 -46.94 -31.40 0.06
C PRO A 301 -47.34 -31.75 -1.38
N VAL A 302 -46.89 -30.94 -2.34
CA VAL A 302 -46.94 -31.26 -3.77
C VAL A 302 -45.53 -31.60 -4.26
N GLY A 303 -45.41 -32.74 -4.90
CA GLY A 303 -44.39 -33.04 -5.92
C GLY A 303 -44.99 -34.01 -6.94
N PRO A 304 -44.23 -34.52 -7.92
CA PRO A 304 -43.28 -33.87 -8.81
C PRO A 304 -43.70 -34.05 -10.30
N ALA A 305 -43.07 -33.34 -11.23
CA ALA A 305 -43.16 -33.64 -12.67
C ALA A 305 -41.75 -33.76 -13.28
N GLY A 306 -41.47 -34.90 -13.94
CA GLY A 306 -40.28 -35.14 -14.77
C GLY A 306 -40.28 -34.25 -16.03
N SER A 307 -39.23 -34.21 -16.86
CA SER A 307 -38.43 -35.32 -17.36
C SER A 307 -37.17 -34.82 -18.11
N THR A 308 -36.10 -35.62 -17.99
CA THR A 308 -35.08 -36.02 -18.99
C THR A 308 -34.30 -35.03 -19.88
N SER A 309 -32.95 -35.13 -19.80
CA SER A 309 -32.01 -35.55 -20.88
C SER A 309 -30.57 -35.17 -20.48
N ALA A 310 -29.75 -36.10 -19.98
CA ALA A 310 -28.76 -36.93 -20.72
C ALA A 310 -27.52 -36.16 -21.24
N GLY A 311 -26.32 -36.51 -20.73
CA GLY A 311 -25.02 -36.13 -21.31
C GLY A 311 -23.84 -36.28 -20.35
N ARG A 312 -22.96 -37.25 -20.62
CA ARG A 312 -21.82 -37.76 -19.82
C ARG A 312 -20.61 -36.79 -19.65
N PRO A 313 -19.64 -37.11 -18.76
CA PRO A 313 -18.43 -36.33 -18.50
C PRO A 313 -17.20 -36.83 -19.28
N THR A 314 -16.21 -35.95 -19.53
CA THR A 314 -14.78 -36.31 -19.74
C THR A 314 -13.85 -35.10 -19.50
N ASN A 315 -12.69 -35.41 -18.87
CA ASN A 315 -11.50 -34.61 -18.50
C ASN A 315 -11.57 -33.76 -17.23
#